data_AF-A0A9D1G0H3-F1
#
_entry.id   AF-A0A9D1G0H3-F1
#
_cell.length_a   1.000
_cell.length_b   1.000
_cell.length_c   1.000
_cell.angle_alpha   90.00
_cell.angle_beta   90.00
_cell.angle_gamma   90.00
#
_symmetry.space_group_name_H-M   'P 1'
#
loop_
_entity.id
_entity.type
_entity.pdbx_description
1 polymer ?
#
loop_
_entity_poly.entity_id
_entity_poly.type
_entity_poly.pdbx_seq_one_letter_code
_entity_poly.pdbx_strand_id
1 'polypeptide(L)'
;MLERMQFLHPHLEDGAAPALMAGAMPQAQEEAAPQEAEAALSPQERFDELIRGEFKDAYQAKMQAALDRRFKQARATEERLKALEPVAKALSEHYGVSESELPRAMERAAAQRAERAGQRRADVARQIEETRGAYRQFDLAAEMRNPRFAAMARAGVDVKTAYEIAHKDELLSSAMAYAAQRAAKETAETIRARAGRPMENGVQAQAPAQPREKSVGEMTRQEREDLIRRALSGERIVL
;
A
#
# COMPACT_ATOMS: atom_id res chain seq x y z
N MET A 1 3.76 -6.19 -41.69
CA MET A 1 2.56 -5.74 -42.42
C MET A 1 1.44 -5.60 -41.41
N LEU A 2 0.87 -4.41 -41.24
CA LEU A 2 -0.41 -4.09 -40.57
C LEU A 2 -0.52 -2.55 -40.65
N GLU A 3 -1.03 -2.03 -41.76
CA GLU A 3 -2.43 -1.59 -41.98
C GLU A 3 -2.82 -0.31 -41.22
N ARG A 4 -3.15 0.71 -42.04
CA ARG A 4 -3.76 1.99 -41.66
C ARG A 4 -5.16 1.76 -41.09
N MET A 5 -5.53 2.46 -40.02
CA MET A 5 -6.81 3.18 -39.92
C MET A 5 -6.88 4.06 -38.65
N GLN A 6 -6.92 5.38 -38.92
CA GLN A 6 -7.84 6.38 -38.39
C GLN A 6 -8.00 6.64 -36.88
N PHE A 7 -7.57 7.86 -36.52
CA PHE A 7 -8.27 8.90 -35.76
C PHE A 7 -8.91 8.55 -34.41
N LEU A 8 -8.24 8.97 -33.33
CA LEU A 8 -8.84 9.84 -32.32
C LEU A 8 -7.73 10.39 -31.41
N HIS A 9 -7.54 11.70 -31.36
CA HIS A 9 -7.48 12.49 -30.12
C HIS A 9 -7.12 13.97 -30.42
N PRO A 10 -7.61 14.90 -29.57
CA PRO A 10 -7.87 16.29 -29.91
C PRO A 10 -6.64 17.18 -29.72
N HIS A 11 -6.43 18.12 -30.65
CA HIS A 11 -5.52 19.25 -30.47
C HIS A 11 -6.21 20.36 -29.66
N LEU A 12 -5.85 20.44 -28.38
CA LEU A 12 -5.69 21.69 -27.65
C LEU A 12 -4.20 21.96 -27.64
N GLU A 13 -3.71 23.00 -28.32
CA GLU A 13 -2.60 23.82 -27.83
C GLU A 13 -2.69 25.22 -28.47
N ASP A 14 -2.83 26.19 -27.58
CA ASP A 14 -2.53 27.61 -27.77
C ASP A 14 -1.02 27.80 -27.96
N GLY A 15 -0.66 28.77 -28.80
CA GLY A 15 0.43 29.70 -28.51
C GLY A 15 1.87 29.19 -28.61
N ALA A 16 2.44 29.21 -29.80
CA ALA A 16 3.85 29.54 -29.98
C ALA A 16 4.08 30.19 -31.34
N ALA A 17 4.55 31.44 -31.32
CA ALA A 17 4.98 32.17 -32.51
C ALA A 17 6.09 31.40 -33.24
N PRO A 18 6.08 31.30 -34.59
CA PRO A 18 7.26 30.84 -35.30
C PRO A 18 8.17 32.03 -35.56
N ALA A 19 9.32 31.99 -34.88
CA ALA A 19 10.52 32.71 -35.23
C ALA A 19 10.92 32.38 -36.68
N LEU A 20 11.30 33.43 -37.41
CA LEU A 20 11.98 33.37 -38.70
C LEU A 20 13.29 32.58 -38.54
N MET A 21 13.29 31.33 -38.98
CA MET A 21 14.50 30.55 -39.22
C MET A 21 14.87 30.64 -40.69
N ALA A 22 16.05 31.19 -40.93
CA ALA A 22 16.79 31.13 -42.18
C ALA A 22 16.98 29.68 -42.65
N GLY A 23 16.87 29.44 -43.95
CA GLY A 23 17.20 28.13 -44.50
C GLY A 23 16.95 27.97 -46.00
N ALA A 24 18.05 28.01 -46.75
CA ALA A 24 18.30 27.27 -47.99
C ALA A 24 17.61 27.72 -49.30
N MET A 25 18.38 28.50 -50.08
CA MET A 25 18.31 28.51 -51.55
C MET A 25 18.89 27.21 -52.12
N PRO A 26 18.26 26.59 -53.13
CA PRO A 26 18.98 25.87 -54.17
C PRO A 26 19.01 26.74 -55.43
N GLN A 27 20.22 26.97 -55.96
CA GLN A 27 20.44 27.58 -57.27
C GLN A 27 20.06 26.59 -58.37
N ALA A 28 19.19 26.99 -59.30
CA ALA A 28 19.03 26.34 -60.58
C ALA A 28 18.70 27.39 -61.66
N GLN A 29 19.77 27.71 -62.41
CA GLN A 29 19.82 28.00 -63.84
C GLN A 29 18.75 28.93 -64.45
N GLU A 30 19.26 30.11 -64.78
CA GLU A 30 18.74 31.07 -65.73
C GLU A 30 18.71 30.47 -67.15
N GLU A 31 17.52 30.15 -67.64
CA GLU A 31 17.22 30.02 -69.06
C GLU A 31 16.13 31.03 -69.39
N ALA A 32 16.50 32.03 -70.19
CA ALA A 32 15.64 33.12 -70.58
C ALA A 32 14.60 32.68 -71.62
N ALA A 33 13.32 32.90 -71.30
CA ALA A 33 12.25 33.11 -72.26
C ALA A 33 11.37 34.27 -71.76
N PRO A 34 11.03 35.26 -72.60
CA PRO A 34 10.35 36.47 -72.16
C PRO A 34 8.88 36.16 -71.94
N GLN A 35 8.43 36.20 -70.68
CA GLN A 35 7.01 36.29 -70.35
C GLN A 35 6.80 37.53 -69.49
N GLU A 36 6.29 38.56 -70.17
CA GLU A 36 5.51 39.69 -69.68
C GLU A 36 5.48 39.84 -68.15
N ALA A 37 6.34 40.73 -67.65
CA ALA A 37 6.16 41.36 -66.36
C ALA A 37 4.98 42.34 -66.47
N GLU A 38 3.74 41.83 -66.45
CA GLU A 38 2.64 42.58 -65.88
C GLU A 38 2.98 42.83 -64.42
N ALA A 39 2.83 44.08 -63.95
CA ALA A 39 3.03 44.47 -62.57
C ALA A 39 2.08 43.67 -61.67
N ALA A 40 2.52 42.49 -61.24
CA ALA A 40 1.67 41.53 -60.60
C ALA A 40 1.55 41.91 -59.12
N LEU A 41 0.42 42.52 -58.74
CA LEU A 41 0.04 42.93 -57.38
C LEU A 41 0.56 41.98 -56.30
N SER A 42 1.00 42.49 -55.15
CA SER A 42 1.47 41.64 -54.05
C SER A 42 0.37 40.67 -53.58
N PRO A 43 0.72 39.51 -52.97
CA PRO A 43 -0.29 38.55 -52.49
C PRO A 43 -1.35 39.17 -51.56
N GLN A 44 -0.98 40.16 -50.75
CA GLN A 44 -1.91 40.92 -49.91
C GLN A 44 -2.81 41.85 -50.74
N GLU A 45 -2.27 42.54 -51.73
CA GLU A 45 -3.05 43.42 -52.60
C GLU A 45 -4.04 42.64 -53.48
N ARG A 46 -3.65 41.46 -54.00
CA ARG A 46 -4.57 40.55 -54.72
C ARG A 46 -5.70 40.07 -53.82
N PHE A 47 -5.37 39.70 -52.58
CA PHE A 47 -6.36 39.28 -51.60
C PHE A 47 -7.31 40.43 -51.25
N ASP A 48 -6.79 41.63 -51.01
CA ASP A 48 -7.58 42.82 -50.75
C ASP A 48 -8.52 43.18 -51.91
N GLU A 49 -8.07 43.02 -53.16
CA GLU A 49 -8.91 43.21 -54.35
C GLU A 49 -10.05 42.20 -54.40
N LEU A 50 -9.75 40.91 -54.21
CA LEU A 50 -10.73 39.83 -54.14
C LEU A 50 -11.78 40.08 -53.04
N ILE A 51 -11.34 40.53 -51.86
CA ILE A 51 -12.20 40.82 -50.72
C ILE A 51 -12.97 42.12 -50.90
N ARG A 52 -12.46 43.15 -51.59
CA ARG A 52 -13.19 44.41 -51.82
C ARG A 52 -14.20 44.31 -52.97
N GLY A 53 -13.93 43.43 -53.94
CA GLY A 53 -14.81 43.14 -55.06
C GLY A 53 -15.83 42.05 -54.71
N GLU A 54 -15.73 40.91 -55.39
CA GLU A 54 -16.74 39.85 -55.39
C GLU A 54 -17.01 39.23 -54.02
N PHE A 55 -16.01 39.20 -53.12
CA PHE A 55 -16.13 38.50 -51.85
C PHE A 55 -16.41 39.41 -50.65
N LYS A 56 -16.68 40.71 -50.85
CA LYS A 56 -16.86 41.68 -49.76
C LYS A 56 -17.93 41.27 -48.76
N ASP A 57 -19.12 40.94 -49.26
CA ASP A 57 -20.25 40.60 -48.40
C ASP A 57 -20.05 39.24 -47.71
N ALA A 58 -19.48 38.26 -48.44
CA ALA A 58 -19.16 36.94 -47.88
C ALA A 58 -18.06 37.02 -46.80
N TYR A 59 -17.06 37.88 -47.00
CA TYR A 59 -15.98 38.11 -46.04
C TYR A 59 -16.49 38.88 -44.82
N GLN A 60 -17.27 39.95 -45.02
CA GLN A 60 -17.90 40.69 -43.92
C GLN A 60 -18.81 39.78 -43.09
N ALA A 61 -19.63 38.95 -43.73
CA ALA A 61 -20.48 37.97 -43.03
C ALA A 61 -19.66 36.96 -42.22
N LYS A 62 -18.55 36.45 -42.77
CA LYS A 62 -17.64 35.53 -42.06
C LYS A 62 -16.90 36.23 -40.90
N MET A 63 -16.48 37.48 -41.06
CA MET A 63 -15.86 38.28 -40.00
C MET A 63 -16.84 38.56 -38.87
N GLN A 64 -18.07 38.96 -39.18
CA GLN A 64 -19.12 39.15 -38.18
C GLN A 64 -19.44 37.84 -37.45
N ALA A 65 -19.60 36.74 -38.18
CA ALA A 65 -19.80 35.43 -37.56
C ALA A 65 -18.62 35.00 -36.66
N ALA A 66 -17.37 35.33 -37.04
CA ALA A 66 -16.20 35.06 -36.23
C ALA A 66 -16.15 35.92 -34.96
N LEU A 67 -16.52 37.20 -35.06
CA LEU A 67 -16.62 38.11 -33.92
C LEU A 67 -17.72 37.68 -32.96
N ASP A 68 -18.92 37.36 -33.46
CA ASP A 68 -20.04 36.87 -32.65
C ASP A 68 -19.69 35.58 -31.92
N ARG A 69 -19.01 34.65 -32.61
CA ARG A 69 -18.54 33.39 -32.00
C ARG A 69 -17.52 33.68 -30.90
N ARG A 70 -16.52 34.54 -31.16
CA ARG A 70 -15.51 34.91 -30.15
C ARG A 70 -16.13 35.63 -28.96
N PHE A 71 -17.10 36.50 -29.19
CA PHE A 71 -17.76 37.23 -28.11
C PHE A 71 -18.61 36.31 -27.24
N LYS A 72 -19.36 35.38 -27.86
CA LYS A 72 -20.08 34.32 -27.12
C LYS A 72 -19.12 33.43 -26.34
N GLN A 73 -18.00 33.05 -26.95
CA GLN A 73 -16.97 32.25 -26.29
C GLN A 73 -16.32 33.00 -25.12
N ALA A 74 -16.00 34.28 -25.29
CA ALA A 74 -15.44 35.13 -24.24
C ALA A 74 -16.39 35.25 -23.05
N ARG A 75 -17.69 35.50 -23.31
CA ARG A 75 -18.72 35.52 -22.27
C ARG A 75 -18.86 34.16 -21.57
N ALA A 76 -18.88 33.07 -22.32
CA ALA A 76 -18.95 31.72 -21.74
C ALA A 76 -17.72 31.42 -20.86
N THR A 77 -16.53 31.87 -21.25
CA THR A 77 -15.32 31.74 -20.43
C THR A 77 -15.41 32.59 -19.17
N GLU A 78 -15.88 33.84 -19.27
CA GLU A 78 -16.08 34.72 -18.12
C GLU A 78 -17.11 34.14 -17.13
N GLU A 79 -18.24 33.63 -17.62
CA GLU A 79 -19.25 32.95 -16.80
C GLU A 79 -18.70 31.71 -16.11
N ARG A 80 -17.87 30.92 -16.81
CA ARG A 80 -17.17 29.76 -16.20
C ARG A 80 -16.22 30.18 -15.09
N LEU A 81 -15.46 31.28 -15.28
CA LEU A 81 -14.56 31.79 -14.24
C LEU A 81 -15.35 32.28 -13.03
N LYS A 82 -16.44 33.03 -13.25
CA LYS A 82 -17.37 33.46 -12.19
C LYS A 82 -18.01 32.28 -11.45
N ALA A 83 -18.37 31.22 -12.17
CA ALA A 83 -18.91 30.01 -11.56
C ALA A 83 -17.88 29.28 -10.67
N LEU A 84 -16.58 29.49 -10.90
CA LEU A 84 -15.49 28.90 -10.11
C LEU A 84 -15.03 29.81 -8.95
N GLU A 85 -15.40 31.09 -8.92
CA GLU A 85 -15.14 32.00 -7.79
C GLU A 85 -15.49 31.40 -6.41
N PRO A 86 -16.69 30.79 -6.18
CA PRO A 86 -16.99 30.21 -4.88
C PRO A 86 -16.06 29.04 -4.52
N VAL A 87 -15.59 28.28 -5.52
CA VAL A 87 -14.64 27.18 -5.31
C VAL A 87 -13.26 27.74 -4.98
N ALA A 88 -12.79 28.75 -5.72
CA ALA A 88 -11.53 29.43 -5.43
C ALA A 88 -11.56 30.04 -4.02
N LYS A 89 -12.65 30.71 -3.65
CA LYS A 89 -12.82 31.29 -2.31
C LYS A 89 -12.84 30.23 -1.21
N ALA A 90 -13.60 29.15 -1.36
CA ALA A 90 -13.63 28.05 -0.39
C ALA A 90 -12.24 27.40 -0.21
N LEU A 91 -11.48 27.25 -1.31
CA LEU A 91 -10.12 26.75 -1.25
C LEU A 91 -9.18 27.76 -0.58
N SER A 92 -9.35 29.06 -0.86
CA SER A 92 -8.55 30.14 -0.25
C SER A 92 -8.73 30.15 1.27
N GLU A 93 -9.97 30.02 1.73
CA GLU A 93 -10.31 29.88 3.15
C GLU A 93 -9.73 28.58 3.75
N HIS A 94 -9.81 27.44 3.05
CA HIS A 94 -9.27 26.17 3.53
C HIS A 94 -7.75 26.16 3.66
N TYR A 95 -7.04 26.77 2.70
CA TYR A 95 -5.58 26.85 2.70
C TYR A 95 -5.04 28.09 3.43
N GLY A 96 -5.89 29.04 3.83
CA GLY A 96 -5.50 30.28 4.50
C GLY A 96 -4.61 31.19 3.64
N VAL A 97 -4.71 31.10 2.32
CA VAL A 97 -3.90 31.87 1.36
C VAL A 97 -4.78 32.64 0.40
N SER A 98 -4.26 33.71 -0.19
CA SER A 98 -4.99 34.49 -1.20
C SER A 98 -5.24 33.68 -2.48
N GLU A 99 -6.24 34.10 -3.28
CA GLU A 99 -6.58 33.43 -4.56
C GLU A 99 -5.41 33.37 -5.55
N SER A 100 -4.50 34.35 -5.51
CA SER A 100 -3.30 34.36 -6.34
C SER A 100 -2.22 33.38 -5.86
N GLU A 101 -2.22 33.01 -4.59
CA GLU A 101 -1.29 32.05 -3.99
C GLU A 101 -1.83 30.63 -3.92
N LEU A 102 -3.13 30.45 -4.16
CA LEU A 102 -3.80 29.15 -4.19
C LEU A 102 -3.06 28.10 -5.03
N PRO A 103 -2.64 28.37 -6.28
CA PRO A 103 -1.94 27.36 -7.08
C PRO A 103 -0.67 26.87 -6.38
N ARG A 104 0.12 27.79 -5.80
CA ARG A 104 1.36 27.46 -5.08
C ARG A 104 1.09 26.74 -3.76
N ALA A 105 0.01 27.09 -3.05
CA ALA A 105 -0.37 26.39 -1.82
C ALA A 105 -0.83 24.95 -2.12
N MET A 106 -1.61 24.76 -3.18
CA MET A 106 -2.06 23.45 -3.63
C MET A 106 -0.89 22.58 -4.10
N GLU A 107 0.06 23.14 -4.85
CA GLU A 107 1.27 22.44 -5.28
C GLU A 107 2.10 21.99 -4.07
N ARG A 108 2.34 22.87 -3.09
CA ARG A 108 3.02 22.52 -1.83
C ARG A 108 2.27 21.42 -1.06
N ALA A 109 0.95 21.52 -0.98
CA ALA A 109 0.12 20.50 -0.32
C ALA A 109 0.13 19.16 -1.06
N ALA A 110 0.20 19.17 -2.40
CA ALA A 110 0.34 17.97 -3.21
C ALA A 110 1.73 17.33 -3.02
N ALA A 111 2.80 18.13 -3.04
CA ALA A 111 4.16 17.68 -2.79
C ALA A 111 4.31 17.05 -1.40
N GLN A 112 3.81 17.71 -0.36
CA GLN A 112 3.80 17.16 1.01
C GLN A 112 2.99 15.87 1.11
N ARG A 113 1.85 15.77 0.42
CA ARG A 113 1.06 14.53 0.39
C ARG A 113 1.80 13.40 -0.31
N ALA A 114 2.49 13.68 -1.40
CA ALA A 114 3.31 12.72 -2.14
C ALA A 114 4.49 12.24 -1.28
N GLU A 115 5.18 13.16 -0.60
CA GLU A 115 6.28 12.84 0.29
C GLU A 115 5.82 11.96 1.46
N ARG A 116 4.77 12.36 2.17
CA ARG A 116 4.19 11.55 3.27
C ARG A 116 3.70 10.19 2.77
N ALA A 117 3.13 10.12 1.56
CA ALA A 117 2.75 8.84 0.97
C ALA A 117 3.97 7.97 0.65
N GLY A 118 5.06 8.57 0.18
CA GLY A 118 6.35 7.90 -0.02
C GLY A 118 6.93 7.36 1.29
N GLN A 119 6.99 8.19 2.33
CA GLN A 119 7.44 7.81 3.67
C GLN A 119 6.61 6.64 4.22
N ARG A 120 5.27 6.75 4.21
CA ARG A 120 4.40 5.64 4.64
C ARG A 120 4.63 4.36 3.86
N ARG A 121 4.84 4.44 2.54
CA ARG A 121 5.15 3.25 1.72
C ARG A 121 6.49 2.63 2.11
N ALA A 122 7.50 3.46 2.37
CA ALA A 122 8.80 3.00 2.83
C ALA A 122 8.72 2.34 4.21
N ASP A 123 7.96 2.93 5.14
CA ASP A 123 7.72 2.37 6.47
C ASP A 123 7.02 1.02 6.39
N VAL A 124 5.95 0.93 5.59
CA VAL A 124 5.23 -0.34 5.34
C VAL A 124 6.15 -1.38 4.72
N ALA A 125 6.98 -1.00 3.73
CA ALA A 125 7.95 -1.90 3.12
C ALA A 125 8.96 -2.44 4.15
N ARG A 126 9.47 -1.59 5.05
CA ARG A 126 10.34 -2.01 6.15
C ARG A 126 9.63 -2.98 7.09
N GLN A 127 8.38 -2.69 7.48
CA GLN A 127 7.60 -3.57 8.35
C GLN A 127 7.35 -4.94 7.72
N ILE A 128 7.14 -4.99 6.41
CA ILE A 128 6.98 -6.25 5.67
C ILE A 128 8.25 -7.10 5.80
N GLU A 129 9.42 -6.52 5.56
CA GLU A 129 10.70 -7.23 5.67
C GLU A 129 11.01 -7.68 7.10
N GLU A 130 10.75 -6.83 8.10
CA GLU A 130 10.87 -7.19 9.52
C GLU A 130 9.93 -8.36 9.90
N THR A 131 8.69 -8.34 9.39
CA THR A 131 7.71 -9.41 9.64
C THR A 131 8.13 -10.71 8.98
N ARG A 132 8.68 -10.67 7.76
CA ARG A 132 9.26 -11.84 7.07
C ARG A 132 10.42 -12.45 7.86
N GLY A 133 11.25 -11.63 8.50
CA GLY A 133 12.34 -12.09 9.37
C GLY A 133 11.85 -12.84 10.61
N ALA A 134 10.81 -12.31 11.28
CA ALA A 134 10.24 -12.93 12.48
C ALA A 134 9.38 -14.16 12.17
N TYR A 135 8.60 -14.11 11.09
CA TYR A 135 7.68 -15.15 10.68
C TYR A 135 8.01 -15.58 9.25
N ARG A 136 8.85 -16.62 9.10
CA ARG A 136 9.28 -17.12 7.77
C ARG A 136 8.15 -17.58 6.85
N GLN A 137 6.99 -17.88 7.42
CA GLN A 137 5.78 -18.30 6.69
C GLN A 137 4.90 -17.11 6.23
N PHE A 138 5.26 -15.88 6.60
CA PHE A 138 4.48 -14.68 6.28
C PHE A 138 4.55 -14.33 4.79
N ASP A 139 3.39 -14.28 4.14
CA ASP A 139 3.22 -13.81 2.77
C ASP A 139 2.14 -12.71 2.71
N LEU A 140 2.57 -11.47 2.51
CA LEU A 140 1.67 -10.33 2.39
C LEU A 140 0.57 -10.52 1.34
N ALA A 141 0.86 -11.15 0.20
CA ALA A 141 -0.13 -11.35 -0.86
C ALA A 141 -1.22 -12.33 -0.42
N ALA A 142 -0.87 -13.36 0.34
CA ALA A 142 -1.83 -14.27 0.95
C ALA A 142 -2.62 -13.57 2.07
N GLU A 143 -1.93 -12.82 2.94
CA GLU A 143 -2.55 -12.12 4.07
C GLU A 143 -3.53 -11.03 3.64
N MET A 144 -3.25 -10.33 2.54
CA MET A 144 -4.18 -9.33 1.99
C MET A 144 -5.49 -9.95 1.46
N ARG A 145 -5.54 -11.26 1.22
CA ARG A 145 -6.80 -11.97 0.91
C ARG A 145 -7.64 -12.23 2.17
N ASN A 146 -7.03 -12.21 3.35
CA ASN A 146 -7.75 -12.33 4.61
C ASN A 146 -8.45 -10.99 4.92
N PRO A 147 -9.80 -10.96 4.99
CA PRO A 147 -10.54 -9.72 5.20
C PRO A 147 -10.20 -9.03 6.53
N ARG A 148 -9.85 -9.81 7.57
CA ARG A 148 -9.50 -9.27 8.88
C ARG A 148 -8.15 -8.54 8.83
N PHE A 149 -7.16 -9.15 8.20
CA PHE A 149 -5.84 -8.54 7.99
C PHE A 149 -5.95 -7.29 7.10
N ALA A 150 -6.66 -7.40 5.95
CA ALA A 150 -6.85 -6.29 5.03
C ALA A 150 -7.62 -5.11 5.65
N ALA A 151 -8.51 -5.35 6.60
CA ALA A 151 -9.17 -4.29 7.37
C ALA A 151 -8.20 -3.56 8.29
N MET A 152 -7.35 -4.30 9.02
CA MET A 152 -6.34 -3.72 9.92
C MET A 152 -5.27 -2.93 9.14
N ALA A 153 -4.78 -3.47 8.02
CA ALA A 153 -3.82 -2.78 7.16
C ALA A 153 -4.39 -1.46 6.59
N ARG A 154 -5.68 -1.45 6.19
CA ARG A 154 -6.37 -0.22 5.73
C ARG A 154 -6.59 0.80 6.84
N ALA A 155 -6.80 0.35 8.07
CA ALA A 155 -6.90 1.21 9.24
C ALA A 155 -5.54 1.78 9.68
N GLY A 156 -4.43 1.37 9.05
CA GLY A 156 -3.08 1.83 9.37
C GLY A 156 -2.42 1.09 10.53
N VAL A 157 -2.90 -0.12 10.86
CA VAL A 157 -2.23 -1.00 11.84
C VAL A 157 -0.97 -1.59 11.20
N ASP A 158 0.10 -1.65 11.99
CA ASP A 158 1.38 -2.24 11.57
C ASP A 158 1.22 -3.67 11.06
N VAL A 159 1.94 -4.01 10.00
CA VAL A 159 1.85 -5.31 9.30
C VAL A 159 2.05 -6.50 10.24
N LYS A 160 3.05 -6.40 11.13
CA LYS A 160 3.35 -7.43 12.12
C LYS A 160 2.19 -7.65 13.09
N THR A 161 1.67 -6.57 13.66
CA THR A 161 0.55 -6.61 14.61
C THR A 161 -0.71 -7.14 13.95
N ALA A 162 -0.99 -6.71 12.72
CA ALA A 162 -2.11 -7.22 11.94
C ALA A 162 -1.99 -8.74 11.70
N TYR A 163 -0.80 -9.24 11.40
CA TYR A 163 -0.54 -10.67 11.24
C TYR A 163 -0.76 -11.45 12.54
N GLU A 164 -0.20 -10.97 13.65
CA GLU A 164 -0.33 -11.62 14.97
C GLU A 164 -1.79 -11.69 15.43
N ILE A 165 -2.59 -10.65 15.19
CA ILE A 165 -4.02 -10.64 15.54
C ILE A 165 -4.83 -11.56 14.62
N ALA A 166 -4.49 -11.60 13.32
CA ALA A 166 -5.18 -12.46 12.36
C ALA A 166 -4.92 -13.95 12.63
N HIS A 167 -3.72 -14.30 13.09
CA HIS A 167 -3.26 -15.68 13.29
C HIS A 167 -3.08 -16.07 14.75
N LYS A 168 -3.63 -15.28 15.69
CA LYS A 168 -3.40 -15.47 17.13
C LYS A 168 -3.69 -16.89 17.60
N ASP A 169 -4.83 -17.45 17.18
CA ASP A 169 -5.28 -18.77 17.63
C ASP A 169 -4.40 -19.90 17.08
N GLU A 170 -3.94 -19.77 15.83
CA GLU A 170 -3.03 -20.73 15.18
C GLU A 170 -1.62 -20.66 15.79
N LEU A 171 -1.12 -19.45 16.06
CA LEU A 171 0.18 -19.26 16.70
C LEU A 171 0.20 -19.81 18.13
N LEU A 172 -0.88 -19.59 18.91
CA LEU A 172 -0.99 -20.13 20.26
C LEU A 172 -1.10 -21.65 20.27
N SER A 173 -1.94 -22.22 19.39
CA SER A 173 -2.14 -23.67 19.32
C SER A 173 -0.86 -24.40 18.89
N SER A 174 -0.13 -23.87 17.89
CA SER A 174 1.16 -24.41 17.46
C SER A 174 2.23 -24.30 18.55
N ALA A 175 2.29 -23.19 19.28
CA ALA A 175 3.19 -23.03 20.43
C ALA A 175 2.88 -24.04 21.55
N MET A 176 1.60 -24.26 21.87
CA MET A 176 1.18 -25.27 22.85
C MET A 176 1.53 -26.68 22.38
N ALA A 177 1.28 -27.01 21.11
CA ALA A 177 1.62 -28.32 20.54
C ALA A 177 3.14 -28.57 20.58
N TYR A 178 3.94 -27.56 20.26
CA TYR A 178 5.40 -27.64 20.37
C TYR A 178 5.86 -27.85 21.81
N ALA A 179 5.31 -27.09 22.77
CA ALA A 179 5.62 -27.25 24.19
C ALA A 179 5.27 -28.66 24.70
N ALA A 180 4.09 -29.17 24.32
CA ALA A 180 3.66 -30.53 24.66
C ALA A 180 4.60 -31.58 24.04
N GLN A 181 4.97 -31.43 22.76
CA GLN A 181 5.93 -32.33 22.11
C GLN A 181 7.31 -32.30 22.79
N ARG A 182 7.78 -31.12 23.20
CA ARG A 182 9.07 -30.96 23.89
C ARG A 182 9.03 -31.64 25.27
N ALA A 183 7.99 -31.40 26.06
CA ALA A 183 7.81 -32.05 27.35
C ALA A 183 7.70 -33.58 27.22
N ALA A 184 7.00 -34.07 26.18
CA ALA A 184 6.91 -35.50 25.90
C ALA A 184 8.28 -36.10 25.53
N LYS A 185 9.08 -35.42 24.70
CA LYS A 185 10.45 -35.83 24.37
C LYS A 185 11.36 -35.86 25.59
N GLU A 186 11.35 -34.81 26.40
CA GLU A 186 12.13 -34.75 27.64
C GLU A 186 11.72 -35.84 28.64
N THR A 187 10.42 -36.12 28.75
CA THR A 187 9.91 -37.24 29.57
C THR A 187 10.39 -38.59 29.02
N ALA A 188 10.35 -38.80 27.70
CA ALA A 188 10.86 -40.01 27.09
C ALA A 188 12.38 -40.17 27.25
N GLU A 189 13.15 -39.09 27.12
CA GLU A 189 14.60 -39.06 27.34
C GLU A 189 14.96 -39.33 28.79
N THR A 190 14.23 -38.76 29.75
CA THR A 190 14.44 -39.04 31.19
C THR A 190 14.07 -40.48 31.55
N ILE A 191 13.01 -41.05 30.97
CA ILE A 191 12.69 -42.48 31.13
C ILE A 191 13.79 -43.35 30.53
N ARG A 192 14.25 -43.03 29.31
CA ARG A 192 15.34 -43.76 28.65
C ARG A 192 16.66 -43.67 29.43
N ALA A 193 17.00 -42.48 29.96
CA ALA A 193 18.19 -42.27 30.78
C ALA A 193 18.11 -43.00 32.13
N ARG A 194 16.90 -43.17 32.70
CA ARG A 194 16.67 -44.03 33.88
C ARG A 194 16.74 -45.52 33.52
N ALA A 195 16.27 -45.92 32.34
CA ALA A 195 16.34 -47.30 31.85
C ALA A 195 17.76 -47.74 31.45
N GLY A 196 18.66 -46.79 31.14
CA GLY A 196 20.07 -47.03 30.84
C GLY A 196 21.01 -47.03 32.06
N ARG A 197 20.48 -46.85 33.28
CA ARG A 197 21.28 -47.04 34.50
C ARG A 197 21.43 -48.54 34.74
N PRO A 198 22.66 -49.10 34.80
CA PRO A 198 22.84 -50.45 35.34
C PRO A 198 22.19 -50.51 36.72
N MET A 199 21.38 -51.53 36.98
CA MET A 199 21.05 -51.93 38.34
C MET A 199 22.33 -52.46 39.00
N GLU A 200 23.28 -51.59 39.35
CA GLU A 200 24.46 -51.98 40.13
C GLU A 200 24.31 -51.50 41.57
N ASN A 201 24.02 -52.51 42.40
CA ASN A 201 24.16 -52.61 43.86
C ASN A 201 23.03 -52.05 44.74
N GLY A 202 22.06 -52.94 45.00
CA GLY A 202 21.11 -52.83 46.09
C GLY A 202 20.31 -54.09 46.42
N VAL A 203 20.50 -55.21 45.72
CA VAL A 203 20.00 -56.52 46.15
C VAL A 203 21.21 -57.44 46.33
N GLN A 204 22.00 -57.16 47.36
CA GLN A 204 22.57 -58.28 48.11
C GLN A 204 21.37 -59.13 48.54
N ALA A 205 21.46 -60.42 48.28
CA ALA A 205 20.62 -61.42 48.92
C ALA A 205 20.80 -61.33 50.44
N GLN A 206 20.13 -60.37 51.07
CA GLN A 206 19.74 -60.43 52.46
C GLN A 206 18.31 -60.99 52.45
N ALA A 207 18.15 -62.06 53.22
CA ALA A 207 16.89 -62.68 53.59
C ALA A 207 15.77 -61.62 53.77
N PRO A 208 14.48 -61.97 53.56
CA PRO A 208 13.39 -61.02 53.81
C PRO A 208 13.60 -60.39 55.17
N ALA A 209 13.94 -59.09 55.18
CA ALA A 209 13.97 -58.32 56.39
C ALA A 209 12.56 -58.41 56.94
N GLN A 210 12.42 -59.04 58.10
CA GLN A 210 11.17 -59.00 58.85
C GLN A 210 10.72 -57.53 58.91
N PRO A 211 9.43 -57.23 58.74
CA PRO A 211 8.96 -55.86 58.84
C PRO A 211 9.45 -55.30 60.16
N ARG A 212 10.34 -54.30 60.14
CA ARG A 212 10.60 -53.53 61.35
C ARG A 212 9.29 -52.85 61.67
N GLU A 213 8.66 -53.28 62.76
CA GLU A 213 7.47 -52.63 63.30
C GLU A 213 7.84 -51.16 63.54
N LYS A 214 7.13 -50.26 62.86
CA LYS A 214 7.35 -48.82 63.00
C LYS A 214 7.07 -48.47 64.46
N SER A 215 8.07 -47.95 65.17
CA SER A 215 7.86 -47.47 66.54
C SER A 215 6.88 -46.29 66.55
N VAL A 216 6.03 -46.20 67.57
CA VAL A 216 4.93 -45.21 67.68
C VAL A 216 5.36 -43.75 67.46
N GLY A 217 6.64 -43.44 67.76
CA GLY A 217 7.23 -42.12 67.57
C GLY A 217 7.42 -41.71 66.10
N GLU A 218 7.54 -42.67 65.18
CA GLU A 218 7.75 -42.43 63.74
C GLU A 218 6.43 -42.39 62.95
N MET A 219 5.31 -42.70 63.61
CA MET A 219 3.99 -42.75 62.99
C MET A 219 3.39 -41.35 62.86
N THR A 220 2.86 -41.06 61.67
CA THR A 220 2.06 -39.85 61.45
C THR A 220 0.76 -39.93 62.26
N ARG A 221 0.16 -38.76 62.54
CA ARG A 221 -1.07 -38.68 63.35
C ARG A 221 -2.21 -39.55 62.77
N GLN A 222 -2.31 -39.63 61.45
CA GLN A 222 -3.32 -40.44 60.76
C GLN A 222 -3.08 -41.95 60.95
N GLU A 223 -1.83 -42.41 60.87
CA GLU A 223 -1.49 -43.82 61.07
C GLU A 223 -1.76 -44.26 62.53
N ARG A 224 -1.58 -43.36 63.51
CA ARG A 224 -1.95 -43.64 64.91
C ARG A 224 -3.45 -43.74 65.13
N GLU A 225 -4.24 -42.89 64.48
CA GLU A 225 -5.70 -42.93 64.60
C GLU A 225 -6.29 -44.21 64.00
N ASP A 226 -5.70 -44.72 62.91
CA ASP A 226 -6.12 -45.98 62.31
C ASP A 226 -5.70 -47.19 63.16
N LEU A 227 -4.54 -47.18 63.83
CA LEU A 227 -4.20 -48.19 64.84
C LEU A 227 -5.17 -48.17 66.02
N ILE A 228 -5.53 -46.98 66.53
CA ILE A 228 -6.49 -46.85 67.62
C ILE A 228 -7.86 -47.42 67.22
N ARG A 229 -8.33 -47.12 65.99
CA ARG A 229 -9.57 -47.71 65.47
C ARG A 229 -9.51 -49.24 65.40
N ARG A 230 -8.37 -49.80 64.97
CA ARG A 230 -8.17 -51.26 64.87
C ARG A 230 -8.08 -51.95 66.24
N ALA A 231 -7.43 -51.30 67.22
CA ALA A 231 -7.41 -51.76 68.60
C ALA A 231 -8.82 -51.76 69.22
N LEU A 232 -9.62 -50.72 68.94
CA LEU A 232 -11.01 -50.63 69.39
C LEU A 232 -11.90 -51.71 68.76
N SER A 233 -11.60 -52.16 67.55
CA SER A 233 -12.27 -53.32 66.93
C SER A 233 -11.80 -54.68 67.45
N GLY A 234 -10.93 -54.72 68.47
CA GLY A 234 -10.50 -55.95 69.14
C GLY A 234 -9.35 -56.69 68.45
N GLU A 235 -8.66 -56.04 67.51
CA GLU A 235 -7.49 -56.62 66.84
C GLU A 235 -6.25 -56.46 67.74
N ARG A 236 -5.53 -57.56 68.00
CA ARG A 236 -4.32 -57.53 68.83
C ARG A 236 -3.17 -56.90 68.04
N ILE A 237 -2.82 -55.68 68.39
CA ILE A 237 -1.72 -54.94 67.77
C ILE A 237 -0.42 -55.29 68.51
N VAL A 238 0.56 -55.79 67.78
CA VAL A 238 1.95 -55.94 68.23
C VAL A 238 2.74 -54.79 67.57
N LEU A 239 3.53 -54.07 68.36
CA LEU A 239 4.27 -52.85 68.00
C LEU A 239 5.72 -52.96 68.45
#